data_AF-A0A535FTJ0-F1
#
_entry.id   AF-A0A535FTJ0-F1
#
_cell.length_a   1.000
_cell.length_b   1.000
_cell.length_c   1.000
_cell.angle_alpha   90.00
_cell.angle_beta   90.00
_cell.angle_gamma   90.00
#
_symmetry.space_group_name_H-M   'P 1'
#
loop_
_entity.id
_entity.type
_entity.pdbx_description
1 polymer ?
#
loop_
_entity_poly.entity_id
_entity_poly.type
_entity_poly.pdbx_seq_one_letter_code
_entity_poly.pdbx_strand_id
1 'polypeptide(L)'
;MISQATLVSPCLAALQEELLYGNHTALVTFWREITAQGAPLIETIPGDDIHVLVTFLWQATEEIQNVVVAGALVGWNISENQMSR
;
A
#
# COMPACT_ATOMS: atom_id res chain seq x y z
N MET A 1 11.60 20.27 -10.26
CA MET A 1 10.89 19.35 -11.17
C MET A 1 11.19 17.95 -10.69
N ILE A 2 10.40 17.41 -9.77
CA ILE A 2 10.49 15.98 -9.43
C ILE A 2 9.80 15.29 -10.61
N SER A 3 10.56 14.63 -11.47
CA SER A 3 9.98 13.69 -12.45
C SER A 3 9.02 12.79 -11.68
N GLN A 4 7.80 12.53 -12.18
CA GLN A 4 6.90 11.54 -11.59
C GLN A 4 7.54 10.16 -11.68
N ALA A 5 8.50 9.87 -10.80
CA ALA A 5 8.87 8.52 -10.46
C ALA A 5 7.62 7.92 -9.82
N THR A 6 7.15 6.80 -10.36
CA THR A 6 6.07 6.05 -9.72
C THR A 6 6.53 5.72 -8.30
N LEU A 7 5.92 6.36 -7.29
CA LEU A 7 6.18 6.05 -5.90
C LEU A 7 5.59 4.66 -5.62
N VAL A 8 6.46 3.68 -5.43
CA VAL A 8 6.08 2.30 -5.09
C VAL A 8 6.55 2.03 -3.66
N SER A 9 5.65 1.45 -2.85
CA SER A 9 5.99 0.99 -1.50
C SER A 9 7.13 -0.03 -1.56
N PRO A 10 8.29 0.24 -0.91
CA PRO A 10 9.37 -0.75 -0.79
C PRO A 10 8.89 -2.09 -0.20
N CYS A 11 7.99 -2.05 0.78
CA CYS A 11 7.40 -3.25 1.37
C CYS A 11 6.60 -4.07 0.34
N LEU A 12 5.75 -3.42 -0.48
CA LEU A 12 4.99 -4.11 -1.52
C LEU A 12 5.88 -4.61 -2.66
N ALA A 13 6.94 -3.88 -3.03
CA ALA A 13 7.91 -4.32 -4.02
C ALA A 13 8.63 -5.61 -3.57
N ALA A 14 9.08 -5.64 -2.30
CA ALA A 14 9.70 -6.83 -1.72
C ALA A 14 8.71 -8.02 -1.65
N LEU A 15 7.46 -7.78 -1.26
CA LEU A 15 6.42 -8.82 -1.29
C LEU A 15 6.21 -9.38 -2.71
N GLN A 16 6.17 -8.51 -3.72
CA GLN A 16 6.01 -8.92 -5.11
C GLN A 16 7.18 -9.80 -5.56
N GLU A 17 8.42 -9.43 -5.23
CA GLU A 17 9.61 -10.23 -5.54
C GLU A 17 9.53 -11.61 -4.90
N GLU A 18 9.22 -11.69 -3.59
CA GLU A 18 9.08 -12.96 -2.87
C GLU A 18 8.02 -13.88 -3.52
N LEU A 19 6.89 -13.31 -3.93
CA LEU A 19 5.84 -14.06 -4.62
C LEU A 19 6.29 -14.57 -5.99
N LEU A 20 7.02 -13.76 -6.75
CA LEU A 20 7.57 -14.15 -8.06
C LEU A 20 8.64 -15.26 -7.92
N TYR A 21 9.40 -15.26 -6.83
CA TYR A 21 10.35 -16.33 -6.51
C TYR A 21 9.70 -17.62 -5.98
N GLY A 22 8.37 -17.67 -5.87
CA GLY A 22 7.63 -18.86 -5.45
C GLY A 22 7.55 -19.03 -3.94
N ASN A 23 7.81 -17.98 -3.14
CA ASN A 23 7.58 -18.02 -1.70
C ASN A 23 6.07 -17.94 -1.41
N HIS A 24 5.42 -19.10 -1.38
CA HIS A 24 3.99 -19.23 -1.12
C HIS A 24 3.56 -18.77 0.29
N THR A 25 4.51 -18.57 1.22
CA THR A 25 4.21 -18.10 2.59
C THR A 25 4.36 -16.59 2.77
N ALA A 26 4.91 -15.89 1.78
CA ALA A 26 5.18 -14.45 1.85
C ALA A 26 3.92 -13.63 2.10
N LEU A 27 2.83 -13.92 1.38
CA LEU A 27 1.57 -13.18 1.54
C LEU A 27 0.92 -13.36 2.92
N VAL A 28 0.95 -14.59 3.46
CA VAL A 28 0.41 -14.86 4.81
C VAL A 28 1.25 -14.15 5.87
N THR A 29 2.57 -14.18 5.72
CA THR A 29 3.50 -13.49 6.63
C THR A 29 3.29 -11.99 6.59
N PHE A 30 3.17 -11.41 5.40
CA PHE A 30 2.87 -10.00 5.19
C PHE A 30 1.60 -9.57 5.93
N TRP A 31 0.47 -10.25 5.71
CA TRP A 31 -0.78 -9.87 6.37
C TRP A 31 -0.73 -10.03 7.89
N ARG A 32 -0.01 -11.04 8.40
CA ARG A 32 0.22 -11.19 9.84
C ARG A 32 1.00 -9.99 10.41
N GLU A 33 2.03 -9.53 9.71
CA GLU A 33 2.83 -8.37 10.12
C GLU A 33 2.02 -7.07 10.06
N ILE A 34 1.28 -6.83 8.97
CA ILE A 34 0.37 -5.68 8.86
C ILE A 34 -0.66 -5.68 9.98
N THR A 35 -1.24 -6.83 10.31
CA THR A 35 -2.22 -6.95 11.40
C THR A 35 -1.60 -6.64 12.77
N ALA A 36 -0.34 -7.02 12.98
CA ALA A 36 0.37 -6.78 14.23
C ALA A 36 0.86 -5.32 14.38
N GLN A 37 1.31 -4.71 13.29
CA GLN A 37 1.89 -3.35 13.28
C GLN A 37 0.84 -2.25 13.08
N GLY A 38 -0.29 -2.60 12.45
CA GLY A 38 -1.32 -1.66 12.03
C GLY A 38 -1.13 -1.18 10.59
N ALA A 39 -2.18 -0.55 10.07
CA ALA A 39 -2.22 0.08 8.74
C ALA A 39 -2.60 1.58 8.89
N PRO A 40 -2.23 2.46 7.94
CA PRO A 40 -1.54 2.19 6.67
C PRO A 40 -0.03 1.91 6.83
N LEU A 41 0.62 1.46 5.75
CA LEU A 41 2.07 1.49 5.65
C LEU A 41 2.55 2.94 5.55
N ILE A 42 3.58 3.28 6.34
CA ILE A 42 4.22 4.60 6.33
C ILE A 42 5.72 4.39 6.13
N GLU A 43 6.23 4.83 4.98
CA GLU A 43 7.60 4.55 4.54
C GLU A 43 8.32 5.85 4.15
N THR A 44 9.64 5.91 4.37
CA THR A 44 10.45 7.05 3.94
C THR A 44 10.65 7.04 2.42
N ILE A 45 10.73 8.22 1.79
CA ILE A 45 11.02 8.35 0.37
C ILE A 45 12.52 8.61 0.18
N PRO A 46 13.26 7.79 -0.60
CA PRO A 46 14.68 8.04 -0.83
C PRO A 46 14.93 9.42 -1.44
N GLY A 47 15.73 10.25 -0.75
CA GLY A 47 16.06 11.60 -1.19
C GLY A 47 15.01 12.67 -0.86
N ASP A 48 13.96 12.33 -0.12
CA ASP A 48 12.95 13.26 0.39
C ASP A 48 12.75 13.01 1.90
N ASP A 49 13.28 13.92 2.72
CA ASP A 49 13.27 13.85 4.18
C ASP A 49 12.09 14.59 4.82
N ILE A 50 11.29 15.29 4.01
CA ILE A 50 10.14 16.08 4.46
C ILE A 50 8.80 15.36 4.24
N HIS A 51 8.75 14.45 3.27
CA HIS A 51 7.56 13.66 2.96
C HIS A 51 7.73 12.17 3.30
N VAL A 52 6.59 11.51 3.50
CA VAL A 52 6.52 10.05 3.67
C VAL A 52 5.54 9.47 2.65
N LEU A 53 5.78 8.24 2.23
CA LEU A 53 4.88 7.46 1.41
C LEU A 53 3.87 6.75 2.31
N VAL A 54 2.59 7.09 2.15
CA VAL A 54 1.49 6.43 2.86
C VAL A 54 0.77 5.49 1.89
N THR A 55 0.79 4.19 2.20
CA THR A 55 0.13 3.17 1.37
C THR A 55 -1.02 2.52 2.13
N PHE A 56 -2.24 2.72 1.63
CA PHE A 56 -3.44 2.09 2.17
C PHE A 56 -3.58 0.67 1.64
N LEU A 57 -3.93 -0.26 2.52
CA LEU A 57 -4.08 -1.67 2.22
C LEU A 57 -5.49 -2.14 2.56
N TRP A 58 -6.04 -3.01 1.73
CA TRP A 58 -7.31 -3.68 1.99
C TRP A 58 -7.19 -5.17 1.70
N GLN A 59 -7.48 -6.02 2.70
CA GLN A 59 -7.53 -7.46 2.52
C GLN A 59 -8.99 -7.88 2.27
N ALA A 60 -9.35 -8.09 1.00
CA ALA A 60 -10.68 -8.58 0.66
C ALA A 60 -10.86 -10.04 1.14
N THR A 61 -11.89 -10.30 1.95
CA THR A 61 -12.30 -11.65 2.37
C THR A 61 -13.46 -12.20 1.54
N GLU A 62 -14.05 -11.36 0.70
CA GLU A 62 -15.14 -11.66 -0.22
C GLU A 62 -14.99 -10.82 -1.49
N GLU A 63 -15.87 -11.02 -2.47
CA GLU A 63 -15.86 -10.21 -3.69
C GLU A 63 -16.27 -8.76 -3.37
N ILE A 64 -15.39 -7.81 -3.66
CA ILE A 64 -15.60 -6.38 -3.43
C ILE A 64 -15.55 -5.64 -4.76
N GLN A 65 -16.58 -4.84 -5.05
CA GLN A 65 -16.67 -4.05 -6.28
C GLN A 65 -15.65 -2.90 -6.30
N ASN A 66 -15.48 -2.23 -5.16
CA ASN A 66 -14.55 -1.12 -5.03
C ASN A 66 -14.20 -0.86 -3.55
N VAL A 67 -13.01 -0.32 -3.32
CA VAL A 67 -12.57 0.18 -2.01
C VAL A 67 -12.16 1.63 -2.19
N VAL A 68 -12.68 2.50 -1.33
CA VAL A 68 -12.44 3.95 -1.41
C VAL A 68 -11.82 4.44 -0.12
N VAL A 69 -10.78 5.26 -0.23
CA VAL A 69 -10.20 5.96 0.92
C VAL A 69 -10.84 7.35 1.03
N ALA A 70 -11.49 7.65 2.14
CA ALA A 70 -12.09 8.97 2.38
C ALA A 70 -11.79 9.44 3.80
N GLY A 71 -11.44 10.72 3.95
CA GLY A 71 -11.16 11.30 5.26
C GLY A 71 -10.22 12.50 5.21
N ALA A 72 -9.77 12.96 6.38
CA ALA A 72 -9.01 14.20 6.53
C ALA A 72 -7.72 14.26 5.70
N LEU A 73 -7.09 13.12 5.41
CA LEU A 73 -5.82 13.06 4.68
C LEU A 73 -5.99 13.08 3.14
N VAL A 74 -7.12 12.58 2.63
CA VAL A 74 -7.33 12.35 1.18
C VAL A 74 -8.57 13.07 0.63
N GLY A 75 -9.29 13.79 1.49
CA GLY A 75 -10.56 14.42 1.16
C GLY A 75 -11.72 13.41 1.05
N TRP A 76 -12.85 13.91 0.56
CA TRP A 76 -14.10 13.17 0.45
C TRP A 76 -14.47 12.83 -1.02
N ASN A 77 -13.51 12.97 -1.95
CA ASN A 77 -13.76 12.70 -3.36
C ASN A 77 -13.68 11.20 -3.65
N ILE A 78 -14.85 10.55 -3.59
CA ILE A 78 -15.00 9.10 -3.74
C ILE A 78 -14.57 8.63 -5.14
N SER A 79 -14.84 9.42 -6.18
CA SER A 79 -14.48 9.03 -7.56
C SER A 79 -12.97 9.02 -7.81
N GLU A 80 -12.20 9.83 -7.08
CA GLU A 80 -10.75 9.93 -7.25
C GLU A 80 -9.97 8.99 -6.32
N ASN A 81 -10.53 8.65 -5.15
CA ASN A 81 -9.82 7.89 -4.11
C ASN A 81 -10.08 6.37 -4.16
N GLN A 82 -10.21 5.81 -5.36
CA GLN A 82 -10.46 4.38 -5.57
C GLN A 82 -9.16 3.58 -5.51
N MET A 83 -9.15 2.45 -4.80
CA MET A 83 -7.98 1.57 -4.70
C MET A 83 -7.93 0.59 -5.87
N SER A 84 -6.71 0.27 -6.32
CA SER A 84 -6.45 -0.79 -7.29
C SER A 84 -6.11 -2.12 -6.60
N ARG A 85 -6.46 -3.23 -7.25
CA ARG A 85 -6.12 -4.59 -6.83
C ARG A 85 -4.76 -5.03 -7.37
#